data_AF-A0A966R8P3-F1
#
_entry.id   AF-A0A966R8P3-F1
#
_cell.length_a   1.000
_cell.length_b   1.000
_cell.length_c   1.000
_cell.angle_alpha   90.00
_cell.angle_beta   90.00
_cell.angle_gamma   90.00
#
_symmetry.space_group_name_H-M   'P 1'
#
loop_
_entity.id
_entity.type
_entity.pdbx_description
1 polymer ?
#
loop_
_entity_poly.entity_id
_entity_poly.type
_entity_poly.pdbx_seq_one_letter_code
_entity_poly.pdbx_strand_id
1 'polypeptide(L)'
;RLQFMKGLGTADSLQLGENDARREVIDLRAFDAGIRDQGSEGLCTAFAAVAAVENLALHSFKQPLNLSERAHWRNYREYSADSSLAAARKYALIPEDVWPYNRASPVSDPAPAKTARIRSYAELETGHLAVIDTLRQGFPVVIAMGVNRSLMDPADGGIVRAGRAMGGAGHAIAIVGAIIDQRVPGGGYYIIKNSWGSDYGDKGYAYVAFDYCEMTYCYVWKVNEVGVFKDGVEVSSLDAPSDIAPPVPSVDPVKPGISAKDFRMVARPMDLYGRNQDHGFYLSIIATPDVLRQVAAVEYWTSNAYRRQGYFKVTSGAQNATEIDPRAFDSMFYPASYDGWTTFPAKVTLRDGQRLAIPGVRIDF
;
A
#
# COMPACT_ATOMS: atom_id res chain seq x y z
N ARG A 1 28.82 -21.15 37.28
CA ARG A 1 28.51 -20.04 38.23
C ARG A 1 27.91 -18.92 37.38
N LEU A 2 26.61 -18.96 37.07
CA LEU A 2 25.46 -18.59 37.91
C LEU A 2 25.59 -17.19 38.52
N GLN A 3 24.57 -16.38 38.19
CA GLN A 3 23.98 -15.27 38.95
C GLN A 3 24.71 -13.93 39.01
N PHE A 4 24.12 -12.95 38.32
CA PHE A 4 23.39 -11.76 38.83
C PHE A 4 23.41 -10.77 37.64
N MET A 5 22.31 -10.51 36.93
CA MET A 5 21.25 -9.60 37.37
C MET A 5 19.88 -10.00 36.80
N LYS A 6 18.94 -10.26 37.72
CA LYS A 6 17.49 -10.14 37.48
C LYS A 6 17.12 -8.65 37.59
N GLY A 7 16.18 -8.22 36.76
CA GLY A 7 15.32 -7.08 37.07
C GLY A 7 15.40 -5.93 36.07
N LEU A 8 14.81 -6.14 34.88
CA LEU A 8 13.88 -5.25 34.19
C LEU A 8 13.47 -5.97 32.89
N GLY A 9 12.15 -6.05 32.67
CA GLY A 9 11.48 -7.02 31.80
C GLY A 9 12.10 -7.18 30.42
N THR A 10 12.58 -8.39 30.15
CA THR A 10 12.91 -8.88 28.82
C THR A 10 11.68 -8.82 27.94
N ALA A 11 11.90 -8.38 26.70
CA ALA A 11 11.06 -8.60 25.54
C ALA A 11 10.16 -9.82 25.72
N ASP A 12 8.85 -9.59 25.83
CA ASP A 12 7.88 -10.63 25.54
C ASP A 12 8.09 -10.96 24.07
N SER A 13 8.84 -12.04 23.88
CA SER A 13 8.76 -12.91 22.73
C SER A 13 7.29 -12.98 22.31
N LEU A 14 6.98 -12.45 21.13
CA LEU A 14 5.90 -12.94 20.30
C LEU A 14 6.11 -14.45 20.18
N GLN A 15 5.57 -15.22 21.12
CA GLN A 15 5.40 -16.65 20.98
C GLN A 15 4.44 -16.82 19.80
N LEU A 16 5.03 -17.08 18.63
CA LEU A 16 4.36 -17.58 17.45
C LEU A 16 3.82 -18.97 17.80
N GLY A 17 2.66 -19.00 18.45
CA GLY A 17 1.88 -20.21 18.60
C GLY A 17 1.41 -20.67 17.23
N GLU A 18 1.66 -21.95 16.94
CA GLU A 18 1.15 -22.65 15.76
C GLU A 18 -0.37 -22.45 15.64
N ASN A 19 -0.82 -21.98 14.47
CA ASN A 19 -2.22 -21.87 14.02
C ASN A 19 -3.10 -20.75 14.61
N ASP A 20 -2.65 -19.48 14.61
CA ASP A 20 -3.60 -18.36 14.59
C ASP A 20 -4.01 -18.03 13.15
N ALA A 21 -5.01 -18.74 12.63
CA ALA A 21 -5.54 -18.58 11.26
C ALA A 21 -6.08 -17.16 10.92
N ARG A 22 -5.93 -16.18 11.84
CA ARG A 22 -6.37 -14.79 11.69
C ARG A 22 -5.24 -13.79 11.47
N ARG A 23 -3.97 -14.22 11.49
CA ARG A 23 -2.81 -13.37 11.24
C ARG A 23 -1.97 -13.90 10.08
N GLU A 24 -1.83 -13.10 9.04
CA GLU A 24 -0.96 -13.39 7.89
C GLU A 24 0.17 -12.36 7.85
N VAL A 25 1.39 -12.82 7.55
CA VAL A 25 2.57 -11.96 7.40
C VAL A 25 3.18 -12.22 6.04
N ILE A 26 3.25 -11.16 5.23
CA ILE A 26 3.97 -11.12 3.96
C ILE A 26 5.20 -10.25 4.20
N ASP A 27 6.39 -10.79 3.97
CA ASP A 27 7.64 -10.12 4.33
C ASP A 27 8.69 -10.30 3.23
N LEU A 28 8.98 -9.22 2.50
CA LEU A 28 10.00 -9.16 1.45
C LEU A 28 11.32 -8.56 1.95
N ARG A 29 11.47 -8.29 3.27
CA ARG A 29 12.69 -7.69 3.84
C ARG A 29 13.94 -8.55 3.63
N ALA A 30 13.77 -9.87 3.46
CA ALA A 30 14.87 -10.78 3.13
C ALA A 30 15.56 -10.43 1.81
N PHE A 31 14.90 -9.66 0.94
CA PHE A 31 15.44 -9.21 -0.35
C PHE A 31 15.89 -7.75 -0.34
N ASP A 32 15.72 -7.02 0.76
CA ASP A 32 16.14 -5.63 0.84
C ASP A 32 17.66 -5.49 0.89
N ALA A 33 18.19 -4.51 0.15
CA ALA A 33 19.50 -3.96 0.47
C ALA A 33 19.48 -3.24 1.84
N GLY A 34 20.64 -2.87 2.36
CA GLY A 34 20.74 -2.14 3.64
C GLY A 34 19.92 -0.85 3.66
N ILE A 35 19.49 -0.45 4.87
CA ILE A 35 18.80 0.81 5.10
C ILE A 35 19.69 1.99 4.71
N ARG A 36 19.08 3.01 4.13
CA ARG A 36 19.74 4.23 3.65
C ARG A 36 19.23 5.46 4.39
N ASP A 37 19.97 6.55 4.24
CA ASP A 37 19.63 7.85 4.80
C ASP A 37 19.75 8.93 3.73
N GLN A 38 18.61 9.54 3.37
CA GLN A 38 18.54 10.64 2.42
C GLN A 38 18.99 11.97 3.02
N GLY A 39 19.07 12.09 4.36
CA GLY A 39 19.32 13.35 5.04
C GLY A 39 18.34 14.45 4.61
N SER A 40 18.87 15.65 4.36
CA SER A 40 18.06 16.85 4.10
C SER A 40 17.80 17.15 2.62
N GLU A 41 18.18 16.27 1.67
CA GLU A 41 18.11 16.59 0.23
C GLU A 41 16.74 16.34 -0.42
N GLY A 42 15.79 15.72 0.29
CA GLY A 42 14.44 15.48 -0.23
C GLY A 42 14.36 14.45 -1.36
N LEU A 43 15.37 13.57 -1.50
CA LEU A 43 15.48 12.62 -2.61
C LEU A 43 14.66 11.32 -2.44
N CYS A 44 13.66 11.34 -1.56
CA CYS A 44 12.80 10.19 -1.23
C CYS A 44 12.27 9.42 -2.45
N THR A 45 11.90 10.12 -3.53
CA THR A 45 11.39 9.48 -4.76
C THR A 45 12.45 8.62 -5.46
N ALA A 46 13.74 8.96 -5.34
CA ALA A 46 14.83 8.16 -5.86
C ALA A 46 15.08 6.93 -4.97
N PHE A 47 15.12 7.14 -3.64
CA PHE A 47 15.29 6.05 -2.67
C PHE A 47 14.18 5.00 -2.76
N ALA A 48 12.91 5.41 -2.89
CA ALA A 48 11.80 4.47 -3.00
C ALA A 48 11.88 3.62 -4.27
N ALA A 49 12.20 4.22 -5.42
CA ALA A 49 12.36 3.49 -6.68
C ALA A 49 13.57 2.55 -6.64
N VAL A 50 14.71 3.02 -6.13
CA VAL A 50 15.93 2.21 -5.99
C VAL A 50 15.70 1.03 -5.05
N ALA A 51 15.07 1.24 -3.89
CA ALA A 51 14.76 0.16 -2.95
C ALA A 51 13.88 -0.94 -3.58
N ALA A 52 12.87 -0.55 -4.37
CA ALA A 52 12.03 -1.52 -5.08
C ALA A 52 12.81 -2.30 -6.15
N VAL A 53 13.73 -1.65 -6.88
CA VAL A 53 14.57 -2.32 -7.89
C VAL A 53 15.58 -3.27 -7.25
N GLU A 54 16.27 -2.84 -6.19
CA GLU A 54 17.24 -3.68 -5.47
C GLU A 54 16.55 -4.92 -4.86
N ASN A 55 15.38 -4.72 -4.25
CA ASN A 55 14.58 -5.80 -3.68
C ASN A 55 14.20 -6.84 -4.75
N LEU A 56 13.62 -6.38 -5.87
CA LEU A 56 13.22 -7.27 -6.94
C LEU A 56 14.43 -7.92 -7.65
N ALA A 57 15.57 -7.23 -7.75
CA ALA A 57 16.79 -7.78 -8.32
C ALA A 57 17.35 -8.94 -7.49
N LEU A 58 17.41 -8.78 -6.16
CA LEU A 58 17.84 -9.86 -5.27
C LEU A 58 16.83 -11.01 -5.27
N HIS A 59 15.54 -10.69 -5.26
CA HIS A 59 14.48 -11.69 -5.28
C HIS A 59 14.48 -12.55 -6.56
N SER A 60 14.46 -11.92 -7.74
CA SER A 60 14.33 -12.60 -9.04
C SER A 60 15.65 -13.15 -9.59
N PHE A 61 16.78 -12.46 -9.38
CA PHE A 61 18.06 -12.87 -9.98
C PHE A 61 19.08 -13.40 -8.98
N LYS A 62 18.75 -13.40 -7.68
CA LYS A 62 19.70 -13.67 -6.58
C LYS A 62 20.93 -12.76 -6.63
N GLN A 63 20.76 -11.55 -7.18
CA GLN A 63 21.83 -10.59 -7.38
C GLN A 63 21.67 -9.42 -6.42
N PRO A 64 22.51 -9.31 -5.37
CA PRO A 64 22.49 -8.14 -4.51
C PRO A 64 23.01 -6.94 -5.30
N LEU A 65 22.28 -5.84 -5.24
CA LEU A 65 22.64 -4.57 -5.86
C LEU A 65 22.84 -3.48 -4.79
N ASN A 66 23.64 -2.49 -5.14
CA ASN A 66 23.89 -1.28 -4.37
C ASN A 66 23.88 -0.11 -5.37
N LEU A 67 22.71 0.45 -5.64
CA LEU A 67 22.48 1.42 -6.71
C LEU A 67 22.53 2.86 -6.20
N SER A 68 22.92 3.80 -7.07
CA SER A 68 23.06 5.22 -6.74
C SER A 68 21.75 5.98 -6.88
N GLU A 69 21.18 6.42 -5.75
CA GLU A 69 20.03 7.34 -5.75
C GLU A 69 20.38 8.71 -6.31
N ARG A 70 21.63 9.17 -6.11
CA ARG A 70 22.13 10.45 -6.62
C ARG A 70 22.15 10.48 -8.15
N ALA A 71 22.69 9.44 -8.77
CA ALA A 71 22.73 9.31 -10.21
C ALA A 71 21.31 9.19 -10.78
N HIS A 72 20.43 8.44 -10.09
CA HIS A 72 19.05 8.32 -10.50
C HIS A 72 18.32 9.68 -10.46
N TRP A 73 18.42 10.42 -9.35
CA TRP A 73 17.88 11.78 -9.22
C TRP A 73 18.32 12.70 -10.37
N ARG A 74 19.57 12.57 -10.82
CA ARG A 74 20.12 13.40 -11.90
C ARG A 74 19.34 13.27 -13.21
N ASN A 75 18.65 12.14 -13.43
CA ASN A 75 17.95 11.82 -14.66
C ASN A 75 16.55 12.45 -14.78
N TYR A 76 15.89 12.83 -13.68
CA TYR A 76 14.53 13.37 -13.70
C TYR A 76 14.35 14.71 -13.00
N ARG A 77 15.05 14.96 -11.88
CA ARG A 77 15.08 16.26 -11.18
C ARG A 77 13.71 16.87 -10.88
N GLU A 78 12.77 16.02 -10.51
CA GLU A 78 11.40 16.41 -10.20
C GLU A 78 10.93 15.66 -8.97
N TYR A 79 10.27 16.31 -8.02
CA TYR A 79 9.79 15.66 -6.79
C TYR A 79 8.50 14.85 -7.03
N SER A 80 8.58 13.86 -7.93
CA SER A 80 7.48 12.98 -8.33
C SER A 80 7.95 11.53 -8.35
N ALA A 81 7.20 10.65 -7.70
CA ALA A 81 7.48 9.21 -7.70
C ALA A 81 7.26 8.61 -9.11
N ASP A 82 6.26 9.07 -9.85
CA ASP A 82 6.04 8.63 -11.23
C ASP A 82 7.20 9.06 -12.15
N SER A 83 7.67 10.31 -12.04
CA SER A 83 8.85 10.77 -12.81
C SER A 83 10.11 9.97 -12.46
N SER A 84 10.26 9.57 -11.20
CA SER A 84 11.34 8.68 -10.76
C SER A 84 11.25 7.30 -11.41
N LEU A 85 10.07 6.66 -11.38
CA LEU A 85 9.85 5.35 -12.00
C LEU A 85 10.01 5.40 -13.52
N ALA A 86 9.47 6.43 -14.17
CA ALA A 86 9.64 6.69 -15.60
C ALA A 86 11.11 6.85 -15.98
N ALA A 87 11.89 7.56 -15.17
CA ALA A 87 13.31 7.72 -15.39
C ALA A 87 14.11 6.42 -15.16
N ALA A 88 13.77 5.62 -14.14
CA ALA A 88 14.39 4.32 -13.92
C ALA A 88 14.03 3.30 -15.01
N ARG A 89 12.95 3.56 -15.77
CA ARG A 89 12.61 2.81 -16.99
C ARG A 89 13.39 3.28 -18.21
N LYS A 90 13.57 4.59 -18.35
CA LYS A 90 14.25 5.21 -19.50
C LYS A 90 15.78 5.10 -19.42
N TYR A 91 16.33 5.24 -18.24
CA TYR A 91 17.77 5.27 -17.98
C TYR A 91 18.14 4.13 -17.03
N ALA A 92 19.28 3.48 -17.31
CA ALA A 92 19.79 2.46 -16.41
C ALA A 92 20.26 3.11 -15.09
N LEU A 93 19.94 2.43 -13.99
CA LEU A 93 20.53 2.67 -12.69
C LEU A 93 21.97 2.16 -12.69
N ILE A 94 22.84 2.89 -12.00
CA ILE A 94 24.26 2.61 -11.87
C ILE A 94 24.60 2.32 -10.40
N PRO A 95 25.75 1.70 -10.11
CA PRO A 95 26.17 1.42 -8.75
C PRO A 95 26.45 2.69 -7.94
N GLU A 96 26.26 2.58 -6.62
CA GLU A 96 26.56 3.61 -5.64
C GLU A 96 28.06 3.95 -5.58
N ASP A 97 28.96 3.00 -5.86
CA ASP A 97 30.40 3.27 -5.88
C ASP A 97 30.87 4.08 -7.10
N VAL A 98 30.08 4.14 -8.18
CA VAL A 98 30.34 4.98 -9.37
C VAL A 98 29.91 6.42 -9.13
N TRP A 99 28.79 6.63 -8.45
CA TRP A 99 28.34 7.96 -8.04
C TRP A 99 27.75 7.94 -6.63
N PRO A 100 28.60 8.06 -5.60
CA PRO A 100 28.14 8.01 -4.22
C PRO A 100 27.12 9.09 -3.89
N TYR A 101 26.16 8.76 -3.05
CA TYR A 101 25.06 9.63 -2.64
C TYR A 101 25.56 10.99 -2.16
N ASN A 102 26.64 11.01 -1.37
CA ASN A 102 27.23 12.22 -0.79
C ASN A 102 28.16 13.00 -1.73
N ARG A 103 28.23 12.66 -3.03
CA ARG A 103 29.08 13.33 -4.01
C ARG A 103 28.25 14.11 -5.03
N ALA A 104 28.66 15.35 -5.28
CA ALA A 104 28.06 16.19 -6.32
C ALA A 104 28.36 15.71 -7.75
N SER A 105 29.35 14.85 -7.96
CA SER A 105 29.77 14.34 -9.26
C SER A 105 30.23 12.88 -9.16
N PRO A 106 30.17 12.10 -10.26
CA PRO A 106 30.66 10.73 -10.30
C PRO A 106 32.13 10.63 -9.91
N VAL A 107 32.53 9.51 -9.32
CA VAL A 107 33.95 9.21 -9.05
C VAL A 107 34.60 8.44 -10.21
N SER A 108 33.80 7.86 -11.10
CA SER A 108 34.23 7.22 -12.35
C SER A 108 33.22 7.48 -13.47
N ASP A 109 33.57 7.13 -14.71
CA ASP A 109 32.65 7.29 -15.85
C ASP A 109 31.38 6.45 -15.66
N PRO A 110 30.17 7.07 -15.62
CA PRO A 110 28.92 6.35 -15.48
C PRO A 110 28.50 5.57 -16.74
N ALA A 111 28.98 5.96 -17.92
CA ALA A 111 28.50 5.42 -19.19
C ALA A 111 28.57 3.88 -19.31
N PRO A 112 29.67 3.20 -18.90
CA PRO A 112 29.74 1.74 -18.94
C PRO A 112 29.01 1.05 -17.79
N ALA A 113 28.64 1.75 -16.71
CA ALA A 113 28.21 1.16 -15.45
C ALA A 113 26.71 0.80 -15.36
N LYS A 114 26.07 0.50 -16.49
CA LYS A 114 24.63 0.11 -16.51
C LYS A 114 24.45 -1.18 -15.71
N THR A 115 23.63 -1.13 -14.66
CA THR A 115 23.50 -2.26 -13.72
C THR A 115 22.09 -2.81 -13.69
N ALA A 116 21.08 -1.95 -13.55
CA ALA A 116 19.68 -2.37 -13.54
C ALA A 116 18.79 -1.32 -14.20
N ARG A 117 17.57 -1.69 -14.54
CA ARG A 117 16.51 -0.76 -14.94
C ARG A 117 15.14 -1.33 -14.62
N ILE A 118 14.14 -0.46 -14.52
CA ILE A 118 12.74 -0.87 -14.59
C ILE A 118 12.41 -1.18 -16.05
N ARG A 119 11.73 -2.28 -16.34
CA ARG A 119 11.22 -2.57 -17.69
C ARG A 119 9.75 -2.21 -17.80
N SER A 120 8.99 -2.52 -16.75
CA SER A 120 7.59 -2.14 -16.63
C SER A 120 7.20 -1.83 -15.19
N TYR A 121 6.31 -0.88 -15.03
CA TYR A 121 5.65 -0.52 -13.77
C TYR A 121 4.22 -0.08 -14.09
N ALA A 122 3.34 -0.13 -13.10
CA ALA A 122 1.95 0.28 -13.24
C ALA A 122 1.48 0.98 -11.98
N GLU A 123 0.64 1.99 -12.14
CA GLU A 123 -0.14 2.55 -11.05
C GLU A 123 -1.12 1.49 -10.55
N LEU A 124 -1.28 1.40 -9.23
CA LEU A 124 -2.28 0.55 -8.58
C LEU A 124 -3.44 1.42 -8.12
N GLU A 125 -4.66 0.89 -8.24
CA GLU A 125 -5.82 1.51 -7.59
C GLU A 125 -5.54 1.66 -6.08
N THR A 126 -5.91 2.82 -5.54
CA THR A 126 -5.68 3.17 -4.16
C THR A 126 -6.57 2.33 -3.26
N GLY A 127 -6.04 1.20 -2.79
CA GLY A 127 -6.73 0.28 -1.89
C GLY A 127 -5.78 -0.77 -1.33
N HIS A 128 -5.88 -1.05 -0.03
CA HIS A 128 -4.90 -1.91 0.66
C HIS A 128 -4.82 -3.34 0.10
N LEU A 129 -5.89 -3.81 -0.52
CA LEU A 129 -5.99 -5.14 -1.09
C LEU A 129 -5.12 -5.30 -2.34
N ALA A 130 -5.11 -4.33 -3.25
CA ALA A 130 -4.28 -4.36 -4.45
C ALA A 130 -2.79 -4.36 -4.08
N VAL A 131 -2.42 -3.63 -3.02
CA VAL A 131 -1.07 -3.62 -2.46
C VAL A 131 -0.73 -4.98 -1.85
N ILE A 132 -1.60 -5.53 -1.01
CA ILE A 132 -1.40 -6.85 -0.38
C ILE A 132 -1.23 -7.94 -1.44
N ASP A 133 -2.11 -7.99 -2.46
CA ASP A 133 -2.03 -9.00 -3.51
C ASP A 133 -0.76 -8.85 -4.35
N THR A 134 -0.27 -7.63 -4.54
CA THR A 134 1.01 -7.36 -5.18
C THR A 134 2.18 -7.89 -4.35
N LEU A 135 2.14 -7.70 -3.04
CA LEU A 135 3.16 -8.20 -2.11
C LEU A 135 3.16 -9.73 -2.03
N ARG A 136 1.98 -10.37 -2.03
CA ARG A 136 1.85 -11.85 -2.07
C ARG A 136 2.53 -12.46 -3.29
N GLN A 137 2.52 -11.73 -4.41
CA GLN A 137 3.20 -12.13 -5.64
C GLN A 137 4.72 -11.86 -5.60
N GLY A 138 5.25 -11.35 -4.48
CA GLY A 138 6.68 -11.07 -4.30
C GLY A 138 7.16 -9.77 -4.96
N PHE A 139 6.25 -8.84 -5.25
CA PHE A 139 6.61 -7.55 -5.84
C PHE A 139 6.58 -6.44 -4.79
N PRO A 140 7.67 -5.67 -4.62
CA PRO A 140 7.65 -4.47 -3.80
C PRO A 140 6.82 -3.37 -4.48
N VAL A 141 6.32 -2.45 -3.66
CA VAL A 141 5.44 -1.36 -4.10
C VAL A 141 6.07 -0.02 -3.73
N VAL A 142 6.04 0.94 -4.63
CA VAL A 142 6.41 2.34 -4.33
C VAL A 142 5.15 3.10 -3.96
N ILE A 143 5.19 3.82 -2.84
CA ILE A 143 4.09 4.66 -2.38
C ILE A 143 4.57 6.10 -2.19
N ALA A 144 3.82 7.06 -2.71
CA ALA A 144 3.94 8.46 -2.35
C ALA A 144 2.74 8.85 -1.48
N MET A 145 2.99 9.35 -0.28
CA MET A 145 1.94 9.63 0.71
C MET A 145 2.14 10.96 1.41
N GLY A 146 1.06 11.53 1.93
CA GLY A 146 1.15 12.68 2.83
C GLY A 146 1.75 12.28 4.18
N VAL A 147 2.59 13.14 4.74
CA VAL A 147 3.32 12.88 5.99
C VAL A 147 2.51 13.33 7.19
N ASN A 148 2.25 12.45 8.15
CA ASN A 148 1.67 12.82 9.45
C ASN A 148 2.71 12.75 10.58
N ARG A 149 2.31 13.16 11.80
CA ARG A 149 3.21 13.12 12.97
C ARG A 149 3.67 11.70 13.32
N SER A 150 2.80 10.70 13.19
CA SER A 150 3.15 9.32 13.49
C SER A 150 4.12 8.73 12.49
N LEU A 151 4.17 9.22 11.24
CA LEU A 151 5.18 8.83 10.27
C LEU A 151 6.52 9.46 10.63
N MET A 152 6.56 10.72 11.08
CA MET A 152 7.80 11.38 11.51
C MET A 152 8.40 10.74 12.77
N ASP A 153 7.53 10.40 13.72
CA ASP A 153 7.89 9.85 15.02
C ASP A 153 6.97 8.65 15.31
N PRO A 154 7.31 7.46 14.79
CA PRO A 154 6.52 6.26 15.00
C PRO A 154 6.57 5.84 16.48
N ALA A 155 5.45 5.32 16.97
CA ALA A 155 5.39 4.81 18.34
C ALA A 155 6.29 3.57 18.50
N ASP A 156 6.53 3.20 19.76
CA ASP A 156 7.34 2.03 20.13
C ASP A 156 7.06 0.81 19.23
N GLY A 157 8.14 0.22 18.71
CA GLY A 157 8.07 -0.87 17.75
C GLY A 157 7.79 -0.42 16.30
N GLY A 158 7.90 0.88 15.99
CA GLY A 158 7.80 1.39 14.62
C GLY A 158 6.36 1.56 14.11
N ILE A 159 5.35 1.62 14.99
CA ILE A 159 3.95 1.72 14.56
C ILE A 159 3.61 3.14 14.10
N VAL A 160 3.15 3.25 12.85
CA VAL A 160 2.66 4.48 12.22
C VAL A 160 1.14 4.44 12.15
N ARG A 161 0.49 5.26 12.97
CA ARG A 161 -0.97 5.36 13.05
C ARG A 161 -1.52 6.26 11.94
N ALA A 162 -2.70 5.91 11.46
CA ALA A 162 -3.50 6.80 10.62
C ALA A 162 -3.77 8.13 11.32
N GLY A 163 -3.82 9.19 10.54
CA GLY A 163 -4.02 10.55 11.03
C GLY A 163 -3.73 11.56 9.95
N ARG A 164 -4.29 12.77 10.10
CA ARG A 164 -4.21 13.82 9.08
C ARG A 164 -2.76 14.14 8.70
N ALA A 165 -2.52 14.30 7.41
CA ALA A 165 -1.25 14.83 6.93
C ALA A 165 -0.99 16.24 7.47
N MET A 166 0.27 16.52 7.73
CA MET A 166 0.79 17.86 7.92
C MET A 166 0.80 18.55 6.55
N GLY A 167 0.23 19.74 6.46
CA GLY A 167 0.10 20.46 5.18
C GLY A 167 1.46 20.69 4.50
N GLY A 168 1.52 20.48 3.18
CA GLY A 168 2.71 20.75 2.37
C GLY A 168 3.81 19.69 2.41
N ALA A 169 3.60 18.55 3.08
CA ALA A 169 4.60 17.49 3.22
C ALA A 169 4.15 16.18 2.55
N GLY A 170 4.88 15.76 1.51
CA GLY A 170 4.77 14.44 0.88
C GLY A 170 6.06 13.66 1.04
N HIS A 171 5.97 12.33 1.07
CA HIS A 171 7.11 11.43 1.17
C HIS A 171 6.89 10.19 0.31
N ALA A 172 7.96 9.73 -0.35
CA ALA A 172 7.95 8.51 -1.16
C ALA A 172 8.77 7.41 -0.47
N ILE A 173 8.20 6.22 -0.38
CA ILE A 173 8.73 5.09 0.40
C ILE A 173 8.45 3.78 -0.35
N ALA A 174 9.22 2.73 -0.08
CA ALA A 174 8.91 1.38 -0.53
C ALA A 174 8.08 0.62 0.52
N ILE A 175 7.00 -0.05 0.09
CA ILE A 175 6.29 -1.08 0.85
C ILE A 175 6.89 -2.43 0.46
N VAL A 176 7.36 -3.17 1.46
CA VAL A 176 8.09 -4.43 1.32
C VAL A 176 7.42 -5.56 2.10
N GLY A 177 6.18 -5.37 2.54
CA GLY A 177 5.43 -6.41 3.23
C GLY A 177 4.13 -5.90 3.83
N ALA A 178 3.40 -6.81 4.44
CA ALA A 178 2.16 -6.52 5.13
C ALA A 178 1.96 -7.50 6.29
N ILE A 179 1.37 -7.00 7.38
CA ILE A 179 0.87 -7.79 8.50
C ILE A 179 -0.64 -7.62 8.48
N ILE A 180 -1.36 -8.67 8.14
CA ILE A 180 -2.82 -8.69 8.13
C ILE A 180 -3.26 -9.28 9.46
N ASP A 181 -4.00 -8.49 10.24
CA ASP A 181 -4.48 -8.91 11.55
C ASP A 181 -5.81 -8.21 11.85
N GLN A 182 -6.90 -8.98 11.80
CA GLN A 182 -8.25 -8.45 12.03
C GLN A 182 -8.48 -7.91 13.45
N ARG A 183 -7.56 -8.18 14.39
CA ARG A 183 -7.62 -7.61 15.75
C ARG A 183 -7.14 -6.16 15.79
N VAL A 184 -6.39 -5.75 14.78
CA VAL A 184 -5.87 -4.38 14.64
C VAL A 184 -6.93 -3.50 13.99
N PRO A 185 -7.27 -2.33 14.57
CA PRO A 185 -8.11 -1.34 13.89
C PRO A 185 -7.55 -1.01 12.49
N GLY A 186 -8.40 -1.04 11.46
CA GLY A 186 -7.96 -0.89 10.06
C GLY A 186 -7.50 -2.19 9.39
N GLY A 187 -7.41 -3.31 10.11
CA GLY A 187 -7.19 -4.65 9.55
C GLY A 187 -5.73 -5.06 9.36
N GLY A 188 -4.77 -4.21 9.75
CA GLY A 188 -3.35 -4.53 9.70
C GLY A 188 -2.44 -3.35 9.36
N TYR A 189 -1.20 -3.69 8.98
CA TYR A 189 -0.14 -2.74 8.69
C TYR A 189 0.63 -3.10 7.41
N TYR A 190 1.02 -2.11 6.62
CA TYR A 190 2.11 -2.24 5.66
C TYR A 190 3.45 -2.20 6.37
N ILE A 191 4.41 -2.99 5.88
CA ILE A 191 5.82 -2.89 6.29
C ILE A 191 6.51 -1.98 5.27
N ILE A 192 6.96 -0.81 5.72
CA ILE A 192 7.67 0.15 4.87
C ILE A 192 9.17 0.10 5.13
N LYS A 193 9.97 0.16 4.06
CA LYS A 193 11.42 0.41 4.12
C LYS A 193 11.65 1.91 3.91
N ASN A 194 12.01 2.62 4.97
CA ASN A 194 12.23 4.06 4.92
C ASN A 194 13.68 4.41 4.54
N SER A 195 13.89 5.69 4.20
CA SER A 195 15.18 6.27 3.80
C SER A 195 15.64 7.35 4.78
N TRP A 196 15.34 7.21 6.07
CA TRP A 196 15.73 8.14 7.16
C TRP A 196 16.72 7.51 8.15
N GLY A 197 17.54 6.58 7.67
CA GLY A 197 18.56 5.92 8.48
C GLY A 197 18.02 4.78 9.34
N SER A 198 18.94 4.01 9.91
CA SER A 198 18.62 2.83 10.72
C SER A 198 18.03 3.16 12.09
N ASP A 199 18.17 4.39 12.57
CA ASP A 199 17.65 4.79 13.88
C ASP A 199 16.15 5.11 13.83
N TYR A 200 15.58 5.22 12.62
CA TYR A 200 14.16 5.45 12.42
C TYR A 200 13.33 4.19 12.67
N GLY A 201 12.26 4.30 13.47
CA GLY A 201 11.28 3.24 13.66
C GLY A 201 11.88 1.92 14.17
N ASP A 202 11.51 0.80 13.54
CA ASP A 202 12.15 -0.50 13.77
C ASP A 202 13.32 -0.68 12.79
N LYS A 203 14.49 -0.14 13.16
CA LYS A 203 15.75 -0.33 12.42
C LYS A 203 15.69 0.15 10.96
N GLY A 204 15.05 1.29 10.71
CA GLY A 204 14.81 1.86 9.38
C GLY A 204 13.49 1.43 8.72
N TYR A 205 12.76 0.51 9.34
CA TYR A 205 11.43 0.09 8.93
C TYR A 205 10.35 0.70 9.81
N ALA A 206 9.12 0.70 9.32
CA ALA A 206 7.95 1.04 10.13
C ALA A 206 6.71 0.28 9.64
N TYR A 207 5.67 0.31 10.47
CA TYR A 207 4.43 -0.43 10.28
C TYR A 207 3.27 0.54 10.12
N VAL A 208 2.89 0.84 8.88
CA VAL A 208 1.88 1.85 8.53
C VAL A 208 0.51 1.22 8.49
N ALA A 209 -0.43 1.70 9.32
CA ALA A 209 -1.78 1.16 9.35
C ALA A 209 -2.46 1.23 7.97
N PHE A 210 -3.25 0.21 7.61
CA PHE A 210 -3.88 0.17 6.28
C PHE A 210 -4.84 1.34 6.02
N ASP A 211 -5.48 1.85 7.07
CA ASP A 211 -6.36 3.02 7.05
C ASP A 211 -5.60 4.36 6.99
N TYR A 212 -4.26 4.35 6.95
CA TYR A 212 -3.45 5.56 6.84
C TYR A 212 -3.84 6.37 5.58
N CYS A 213 -3.97 5.69 4.44
CA CYS A 213 -4.33 6.29 3.16
C CYS A 213 -5.80 6.73 3.05
N GLU A 214 -6.63 6.43 4.05
CA GLU A 214 -7.98 7.01 4.16
C GLU A 214 -7.92 8.41 4.80
N MET A 215 -6.90 8.66 5.63
CA MET A 215 -6.70 9.91 6.37
C MET A 215 -5.70 10.87 5.70
N THR A 216 -5.08 10.44 4.58
CA THR A 216 -4.12 11.21 3.79
C THR A 216 -4.23 10.85 2.30
N TYR A 217 -3.55 11.57 1.43
CA TYR A 217 -3.40 11.15 0.04
C TYR A 217 -2.32 10.08 -0.09
N CYS A 218 -2.57 9.08 -0.92
CA CYS A 218 -1.60 8.06 -1.32
C CYS A 218 -1.69 7.82 -2.83
N TYR A 219 -0.52 7.69 -3.46
CA TYR A 219 -0.36 7.25 -4.84
C TYR A 219 0.59 6.06 -4.84
N VAL A 220 0.24 5.01 -5.57
CA VAL A 220 0.86 3.70 -5.40
C VAL A 220 1.21 3.09 -6.75
N TRP A 221 2.42 2.56 -6.86
CA TRP A 221 2.91 1.91 -8.07
C TRP A 221 3.53 0.56 -7.76
N LYS A 222 3.20 -0.43 -8.58
CA LYS A 222 3.88 -1.72 -8.63
C LYS A 222 5.03 -1.65 -9.63
N VAL A 223 6.22 -2.10 -9.22
CA VAL A 223 7.30 -2.41 -10.17
C VAL A 223 7.08 -3.84 -10.68
N ASN A 224 6.64 -3.97 -11.94
CA ASN A 224 6.23 -5.25 -12.52
C ASN A 224 7.42 -6.09 -12.96
N GLU A 225 8.44 -5.45 -13.51
CA GLU A 225 9.58 -6.13 -14.11
C GLU A 225 10.82 -5.23 -14.02
N VAL A 226 11.95 -5.83 -13.67
CA VAL A 226 13.27 -5.20 -13.72
C VAL A 226 14.19 -6.00 -14.64
N GLY A 227 15.09 -5.29 -15.29
CA GLY A 227 16.18 -5.86 -16.07
C GLY A 227 17.49 -5.66 -15.33
N VAL A 228 18.35 -6.68 -15.29
CA VAL A 228 19.70 -6.59 -14.73
C VAL A 228 20.70 -6.83 -15.85
N PHE A 229 21.71 -5.97 -15.94
CA PHE A 229 22.75 -6.07 -16.95
C PHE A 229 23.85 -7.03 -16.47
N LYS A 230 24.15 -8.05 -17.29
CA LYS A 230 25.27 -8.98 -17.12
C LYS A 230 26.11 -8.92 -18.39
N ASP A 231 27.40 -8.63 -18.24
CA ASP A 231 28.35 -8.48 -19.37
C ASP A 231 27.85 -7.53 -20.48
N GLY A 232 27.16 -6.45 -20.08
CA GLY A 232 26.59 -5.46 -20.99
C GLY A 232 25.25 -5.84 -21.63
N VAL A 233 24.76 -7.05 -21.38
CA VAL A 233 23.46 -7.56 -21.88
C VAL A 233 22.42 -7.49 -20.76
N GLU A 234 21.26 -6.90 -21.04
CA GLU A 234 20.14 -6.91 -20.10
C GLU A 234 19.44 -8.27 -20.09
N VAL A 235 19.27 -8.84 -18.91
CA VAL A 235 18.49 -10.06 -18.65
C VAL A 235 17.20 -9.66 -17.92
N SER A 236 16.06 -10.20 -18.35
CA SER A 236 14.74 -9.92 -17.73
C SER A 236 14.50 -10.79 -16.49
N SER A 237 13.76 -10.24 -15.52
CA SER A 237 13.30 -10.99 -14.34
C SER A 237 12.24 -12.04 -14.69
N LEU A 238 11.58 -11.92 -15.86
CA LEU A 238 10.64 -12.93 -16.36
C LEU A 238 11.35 -14.18 -16.89
N ASP A 239 12.62 -14.05 -17.29
CA ASP A 239 13.44 -15.15 -17.80
C ASP A 239 14.19 -15.88 -16.67
N ALA A 240 14.17 -15.34 -15.45
CA ALA A 240 14.83 -15.94 -14.30
C ALA A 240 13.98 -17.11 -13.74
N PRO A 241 14.61 -18.22 -13.27
CA PRO A 241 13.89 -19.28 -12.58
C PRO A 241 13.14 -18.71 -11.39
N SER A 242 11.82 -18.60 -11.51
CA SER A 242 10.98 -18.12 -10.43
C SER A 242 10.83 -19.25 -9.41
N ASP A 243 11.42 -19.09 -8.21
CA ASP A 243 11.07 -19.92 -7.05
C ASP A 243 9.62 -19.68 -6.60
N ILE A 244 8.99 -18.63 -7.11
CA ILE A 244 7.55 -18.39 -6.99
C ILE A 244 6.87 -19.17 -8.10
N ALA A 245 6.15 -20.23 -7.73
CA ALA A 245 5.22 -20.86 -8.66
C ALA A 245 4.34 -19.77 -9.29
N PRO A 246 4.20 -19.69 -10.63
CA PRO A 246 3.21 -18.80 -11.23
C PRO A 246 1.89 -19.07 -10.51
N PRO A 247 1.07 -18.04 -10.22
CA PRO A 247 -0.15 -18.23 -9.45
C PRO A 247 -0.90 -19.40 -10.07
N VAL A 248 -1.04 -20.49 -9.31
CA VAL A 248 -2.03 -21.51 -9.63
C VAL A 248 -3.31 -20.70 -9.77
N PRO A 249 -4.06 -20.79 -10.89
CA PRO A 249 -5.37 -20.19 -10.95
C PRO A 249 -6.13 -20.77 -9.75
N SER A 250 -6.26 -19.95 -8.71
CA SER A 250 -7.13 -20.22 -7.60
C SER A 250 -8.46 -20.51 -8.30
N VAL A 251 -8.98 -21.72 -8.17
CA VAL A 251 -10.39 -21.94 -8.45
C VAL A 251 -11.07 -21.09 -7.40
N ASP A 252 -11.37 -19.84 -7.76
CA ASP A 252 -11.78 -18.84 -6.80
C ASP A 252 -12.96 -19.40 -6.03
N PRO A 253 -12.88 -19.49 -4.69
CA PRO A 253 -13.95 -20.08 -3.94
C PRO A 253 -15.23 -19.30 -4.21
N VAL A 254 -16.23 -20.00 -4.76
CA VAL A 254 -17.58 -19.51 -5.03
C VAL A 254 -18.44 -19.96 -3.86
N LYS A 255 -19.07 -19.00 -3.15
CA LYS A 255 -20.10 -19.30 -2.18
C LYS A 255 -21.42 -19.62 -2.89
N PRO A 256 -21.99 -20.83 -2.76
CA PRO A 256 -23.34 -21.10 -3.25
C PRO A 256 -24.38 -20.49 -2.30
N GLY A 257 -25.53 -20.09 -2.85
CA GLY A 257 -26.68 -19.68 -2.04
C GLY A 257 -26.51 -18.37 -1.29
N ILE A 258 -25.83 -17.38 -1.91
CA ILE A 258 -25.66 -16.05 -1.34
C ILE A 258 -27.03 -15.42 -1.03
N SER A 259 -27.13 -14.84 0.17
CA SER A 259 -28.32 -14.19 0.70
C SER A 259 -27.99 -12.81 1.26
N ALA A 260 -29.02 -12.02 1.57
CA ALA A 260 -28.83 -10.70 2.19
C ALA A 260 -28.11 -10.74 3.55
N LYS A 261 -28.12 -11.89 4.25
CA LYS A 261 -27.46 -12.07 5.55
C LYS A 261 -25.94 -12.14 5.44
N ASP A 262 -25.43 -12.40 4.25
CA ASP A 262 -24.00 -12.49 3.97
C ASP A 262 -23.33 -11.13 3.82
N PHE A 263 -24.14 -10.07 3.84
CA PHE A 263 -23.70 -8.69 3.70
C PHE A 263 -24.06 -7.88 4.93
N ARG A 264 -23.22 -6.89 5.22
CA ARG A 264 -23.50 -5.84 6.19
C ARG A 264 -23.23 -4.49 5.56
N MET A 265 -24.19 -3.58 5.67
CA MET A 265 -23.98 -2.18 5.32
C MET A 265 -23.42 -1.44 6.53
N VAL A 266 -22.37 -0.63 6.32
CA VAL A 266 -21.78 0.20 7.37
C VAL A 266 -21.70 1.64 6.90
N ALA A 267 -21.90 2.58 7.82
CA ALA A 267 -21.59 3.98 7.61
C ALA A 267 -20.36 4.34 8.44
N ARG A 268 -19.43 5.11 7.87
CA ARG A 268 -18.26 5.64 8.58
C ARG A 268 -18.12 7.14 8.32
N PRO A 269 -17.75 7.94 9.34
CA PRO A 269 -17.59 9.37 9.17
C PRO A 269 -16.38 9.64 8.27
N MET A 270 -16.44 10.73 7.51
CA MET A 270 -15.38 11.20 6.64
C MET A 270 -15.28 12.70 6.74
N ASP A 271 -14.09 13.23 6.94
CA ASP A 271 -13.89 14.67 6.86
C ASP A 271 -13.68 15.06 5.40
N LEU A 272 -14.57 15.89 4.86
CA LEU A 272 -14.44 16.41 3.50
C LEU A 272 -13.55 17.67 3.53
N TYR A 273 -12.52 17.71 2.69
CA TYR A 273 -11.63 18.88 2.60
C TYR A 273 -12.33 20.05 1.88
N GLY A 274 -12.60 21.13 2.61
CA GLY A 274 -13.15 22.40 2.12
C GLY A 274 -13.06 23.48 3.19
N ARG A 275 -13.12 24.78 2.80
CA ARG A 275 -12.97 25.93 3.74
C ARG A 275 -14.01 26.00 4.88
N ASN A 276 -15.02 25.13 4.88
CA ASN A 276 -16.21 25.23 5.72
C ASN A 276 -16.43 24.09 6.74
N GLN A 277 -15.44 23.25 7.05
CA GLN A 277 -15.63 22.12 8.00
C GLN A 277 -16.80 21.20 7.61
N ASP A 278 -16.97 20.92 6.32
CA ASP A 278 -18.01 20.00 5.87
C ASP A 278 -17.65 18.58 6.36
N HIS A 279 -18.51 18.02 7.20
CA HIS A 279 -18.46 16.60 7.53
C HIS A 279 -19.07 15.80 6.38
N GLY A 280 -18.77 14.51 6.27
CA GLY A 280 -19.36 13.57 5.31
C GLY A 280 -19.33 12.15 5.88
N PHE A 281 -19.81 11.16 5.12
CA PHE A 281 -19.72 9.76 5.53
C PHE A 281 -19.66 8.81 4.35
N TYR A 282 -18.89 7.71 4.42
CA TYR A 282 -18.93 6.61 3.45
C TYR A 282 -19.90 5.53 3.88
N LEU A 283 -20.52 4.92 2.88
CA LEU A 283 -21.38 3.75 3.05
C LEU A 283 -20.70 2.59 2.36
N SER A 284 -20.40 1.53 3.08
CA SER A 284 -19.76 0.37 2.47
C SER A 284 -20.60 -0.88 2.66
N ILE A 285 -20.46 -1.83 1.72
CA ILE A 285 -20.97 -3.18 1.90
C ILE A 285 -19.79 -4.09 2.26
N ILE A 286 -19.89 -4.71 3.43
CA ILE A 286 -18.94 -5.69 3.95
C ILE A 286 -19.52 -7.08 3.72
N ALA A 287 -18.74 -7.97 3.12
CA ALA A 287 -19.00 -9.41 3.09
C ALA A 287 -17.69 -10.19 2.99
N THR A 288 -17.76 -11.51 3.07
CA THR A 288 -16.57 -12.36 2.85
C THR A 288 -16.05 -12.21 1.41
N PRO A 289 -14.73 -12.36 1.16
CA PRO A 289 -14.18 -12.12 -0.17
C PRO A 289 -14.78 -12.97 -1.30
N ASP A 290 -15.12 -14.23 -1.01
CA ASP A 290 -15.85 -15.14 -1.91
C ASP A 290 -17.25 -14.65 -2.28
N VAL A 291 -17.89 -13.84 -1.43
CA VAL A 291 -19.18 -13.22 -1.71
C VAL A 291 -19.00 -11.93 -2.51
N LEU A 292 -18.06 -11.06 -2.12
CA LEU A 292 -17.84 -9.77 -2.80
C LEU A 292 -17.36 -9.94 -4.24
N ARG A 293 -16.56 -10.97 -4.53
CA ARG A 293 -16.18 -11.34 -5.91
C ARG A 293 -17.37 -11.57 -6.83
N GLN A 294 -18.47 -12.07 -6.27
CA GLN A 294 -19.69 -12.41 -7.00
C GLN A 294 -20.65 -11.22 -7.11
N VAL A 295 -20.33 -10.06 -6.53
CA VAL A 295 -21.11 -8.82 -6.69
C VAL A 295 -20.80 -8.20 -8.06
N ALA A 296 -21.83 -7.85 -8.81
CA ALA A 296 -21.73 -7.12 -10.08
C ALA A 296 -22.08 -5.63 -9.95
N ALA A 297 -22.99 -5.30 -9.02
CA ALA A 297 -23.39 -3.92 -8.74
C ALA A 297 -23.91 -3.78 -7.32
N VAL A 298 -23.73 -2.60 -6.76
CA VAL A 298 -24.37 -2.15 -5.51
C VAL A 298 -25.06 -0.82 -5.80
N GLU A 299 -26.33 -0.70 -5.42
CA GLU A 299 -27.14 0.52 -5.47
C GLU A 299 -27.65 0.84 -4.07
N TYR A 300 -27.70 2.10 -3.66
CA TYR A 300 -28.27 2.49 -2.37
C TYR A 300 -28.94 3.86 -2.45
N TRP A 301 -29.81 4.15 -1.48
CA TRP A 301 -30.47 5.44 -1.32
C TRP A 301 -30.34 5.89 0.14
N THR A 302 -30.23 7.21 0.36
CA THR A 302 -30.28 7.81 1.69
C THR A 302 -31.59 8.57 1.88
N SER A 303 -32.09 8.65 3.11
CA SER A 303 -33.21 9.53 3.43
C SER A 303 -32.74 10.99 3.38
N ASN A 304 -33.16 11.76 2.37
CA ASN A 304 -33.05 13.22 2.40
C ASN A 304 -34.43 13.84 2.15
N ALA A 305 -34.81 14.79 3.00
CA ALA A 305 -35.98 15.66 2.85
C ALA A 305 -35.89 16.60 1.62
N TYR A 306 -34.70 16.76 1.03
CA TYR A 306 -34.45 17.60 -0.14
C TYR A 306 -34.07 16.76 -1.37
N ARG A 307 -35.11 16.24 -2.04
CA ARG A 307 -35.18 15.85 -3.46
C ARG A 307 -33.83 15.65 -4.18
N ARG A 308 -33.24 14.45 -4.07
CA ARG A 308 -32.57 13.72 -5.17
C ARG A 308 -32.09 12.36 -4.67
N GLN A 309 -32.54 11.30 -5.34
CA GLN A 309 -32.08 9.93 -5.16
C GLN A 309 -30.69 9.83 -5.81
N GLY A 310 -29.64 9.59 -5.02
CA GLY A 310 -28.33 9.23 -5.56
C GLY A 310 -28.39 7.82 -6.16
N TYR A 311 -27.90 7.65 -7.39
CA TYR A 311 -27.71 6.35 -8.01
C TYR A 311 -26.21 6.12 -8.13
N PHE A 312 -25.72 5.06 -7.51
CA PHE A 312 -24.32 4.65 -7.58
C PHE A 312 -24.28 3.19 -8.01
N LYS A 313 -23.38 2.83 -8.93
CA LYS A 313 -23.19 1.48 -9.46
C LYS A 313 -21.71 1.16 -9.48
N VAL A 314 -21.27 0.25 -8.62
CA VAL A 314 -19.88 -0.25 -8.63
C VAL A 314 -19.82 -1.53 -9.45
N THR A 315 -19.06 -1.52 -10.56
CA THR A 315 -18.72 -2.76 -11.30
C THR A 315 -17.43 -3.36 -10.74
N SER A 316 -17.46 -4.65 -10.43
CA SER A 316 -16.48 -5.33 -9.59
C SER A 316 -15.08 -5.50 -10.19
N GLY A 317 -14.09 -4.91 -9.51
CA GLY A 317 -12.67 -5.26 -9.55
C GLY A 317 -12.14 -5.95 -8.27
N ALA A 318 -13.00 -6.14 -7.26
CA ALA A 318 -12.65 -6.66 -5.94
C ALA A 318 -12.43 -8.19 -5.94
N GLN A 319 -11.25 -8.64 -6.40
CA GLN A 319 -10.94 -10.07 -6.36
C GLN A 319 -10.62 -10.58 -4.95
N ASN A 320 -10.20 -9.73 -4.00
CA ASN A 320 -9.88 -10.15 -2.63
C ASN A 320 -10.41 -9.23 -1.52
N ALA A 321 -11.42 -8.42 -1.81
CA ALA A 321 -11.93 -7.46 -0.83
C ALA A 321 -12.86 -8.06 0.21
N THR A 322 -12.77 -7.56 1.44
CA THR A 322 -13.81 -7.73 2.48
C THR A 322 -14.82 -6.58 2.50
N GLU A 323 -14.58 -5.55 1.68
CA GLU A 323 -15.40 -4.34 1.63
C GLU A 323 -15.42 -3.76 0.21
N ILE A 324 -16.59 -3.31 -0.25
CA ILE A 324 -16.72 -2.49 -1.46
C ILE A 324 -17.13 -1.09 -1.00
N ASP A 325 -16.27 -0.09 -1.25
CA ASP A 325 -16.58 1.35 -1.10
C ASP A 325 -17.18 1.87 -2.42
N PRO A 326 -18.47 2.24 -2.44
CA PRO A 326 -19.17 2.72 -3.61
C PRO A 326 -18.97 4.19 -3.94
N ARG A 327 -18.13 4.94 -3.23
CA ARG A 327 -17.89 6.39 -3.47
C ARG A 327 -16.51 6.73 -4.02
N ALA A 328 -15.86 5.81 -4.73
CA ALA A 328 -14.69 6.17 -5.55
C ALA A 328 -14.99 7.28 -6.60
N PHE A 329 -16.26 7.67 -6.84
CA PHE A 329 -16.62 8.85 -7.63
C PHE A 329 -17.86 9.59 -7.06
N ASP A 330 -17.73 10.92 -6.96
CA ASP A 330 -18.66 11.97 -6.46
C ASP A 330 -18.95 12.04 -4.95
N SER A 331 -18.19 12.92 -4.28
CA SER A 331 -18.47 13.40 -2.91
C SER A 331 -19.66 14.37 -2.90
N MET A 332 -20.76 14.01 -2.23
CA MET A 332 -21.86 14.93 -1.95
C MET A 332 -21.51 15.85 -0.77
N PHE A 333 -21.49 17.16 -1.02
CA PHE A 333 -21.26 18.20 0.00
C PHE A 333 -22.58 18.62 0.64
N TYR A 334 -22.69 18.57 1.96
CA TYR A 334 -23.80 19.18 2.70
C TYR A 334 -23.35 19.82 4.01
N PRO A 335 -23.85 21.01 4.35
CA PRO A 335 -23.67 21.62 5.66
C PRO A 335 -24.77 21.15 6.63
N ALA A 336 -24.38 20.81 7.86
CA ALA A 336 -25.19 20.44 9.04
C ALA A 336 -25.28 18.93 9.37
N SER A 337 -25.22 18.66 10.68
CA SER A 337 -25.16 17.36 11.39
C SER A 337 -25.93 16.20 10.75
N TYR A 338 -25.30 15.02 10.73
CA TYR A 338 -25.88 13.79 10.17
C TYR A 338 -26.75 12.99 11.14
N ASP A 339 -26.88 13.42 12.39
CA ASP A 339 -27.63 12.70 13.43
C ASP A 339 -29.06 12.36 13.00
N GLY A 340 -29.40 11.07 13.05
CA GLY A 340 -30.72 10.56 12.73
C GLY A 340 -30.98 10.24 11.25
N TRP A 341 -29.98 10.32 10.37
CA TRP A 341 -30.12 9.87 8.99
C TRP A 341 -30.18 8.34 8.91
N THR A 342 -30.92 7.81 7.92
CA THR A 342 -30.93 6.37 7.64
C THR A 342 -30.74 6.13 6.15
N THR A 343 -30.13 5.00 5.82
CA THR A 343 -30.13 4.52 4.45
C THR A 343 -31.34 3.62 4.23
N PHE A 344 -31.92 3.69 3.04
CA PHE A 344 -32.82 2.66 2.58
C PHE A 344 -32.03 1.35 2.34
N PRO A 345 -32.71 0.21 2.23
CA PRO A 345 -32.05 -1.04 1.87
C PRO A 345 -31.24 -0.89 0.57
N ALA A 346 -29.97 -1.28 0.61
CA ALA A 346 -29.10 -1.30 -0.56
C ALA A 346 -29.46 -2.50 -1.45
N LYS A 347 -29.49 -2.31 -2.77
CA LYS A 347 -29.65 -3.40 -3.73
C LYS A 347 -28.29 -3.88 -4.19
N VAL A 348 -27.99 -5.15 -3.93
CA VAL A 348 -26.80 -5.85 -4.45
C VAL A 348 -27.24 -6.73 -5.60
N THR A 349 -26.64 -6.53 -6.77
CA THR A 349 -26.79 -7.43 -7.92
C THR A 349 -25.56 -8.31 -8.00
N LEU A 350 -25.74 -9.63 -7.99
CA LEU A 350 -24.67 -10.60 -8.20
C LEU A 350 -24.42 -10.81 -9.71
N ARG A 351 -23.26 -11.37 -10.04
CA ARG A 351 -22.83 -11.64 -11.44
C ARG A 351 -23.72 -12.67 -12.15
N ASP A 352 -24.39 -13.55 -11.40
CA ASP A 352 -25.39 -14.49 -11.90
C ASP A 352 -26.77 -13.83 -12.14
N GLY A 353 -26.91 -12.54 -11.82
CA GLY A 353 -28.15 -11.76 -11.98
C GLY A 353 -29.05 -11.75 -10.74
N GLN A 354 -28.73 -12.51 -9.68
CA GLN A 354 -29.50 -12.48 -8.43
C GLN A 354 -29.47 -11.07 -7.81
N ARG A 355 -30.62 -10.60 -7.33
CA ARG A 355 -30.75 -9.30 -6.66
C ARG A 355 -31.13 -9.47 -5.20
N LEU A 356 -30.36 -8.85 -4.32
CA LEU A 356 -30.50 -8.92 -2.87
C LEU A 356 -30.75 -7.52 -2.31
N ALA A 357 -31.60 -7.42 -1.29
CA ALA A 357 -31.83 -6.19 -0.55
C ALA A 357 -31.16 -6.29 0.82
N ILE A 358 -30.11 -5.49 1.03
CA ILE A 358 -29.34 -5.46 2.27
C ILE A 358 -29.94 -4.39 3.19
N PRO A 359 -30.23 -4.69 4.46
CA PRO A 359 -30.76 -3.71 5.39
C PRO A 359 -29.91 -2.45 5.44
N GLY A 360 -30.57 -1.29 5.50
CA GLY A 360 -29.90 -0.01 5.63
C GLY A 360 -29.25 0.18 7.01
N VAL A 361 -28.43 1.20 7.12
CA VAL A 361 -27.72 1.56 8.34
C VAL A 361 -28.15 2.93 8.82
N ARG A 362 -28.13 3.13 10.14
CA ARG A 362 -28.32 4.43 10.77
C ARG A 362 -27.00 5.19 10.74
N ILE A 363 -27.09 6.49 10.45
CA ILE A 363 -25.97 7.40 10.31
C ILE A 363 -26.12 8.39 11.48
N ASP A 364 -25.25 8.27 12.48
CA ASP A 364 -25.14 9.17 13.63
C ASP A 364 -23.65 9.47 13.81
N PHE A 365 -23.22 10.72 13.61
CA PHE A 365 -21.80 11.14 13.61
C PHE A 365 -21.57 12.46 14.30
#